data_AF-A0A5C6MA18-F1
#
_entry.id   AF-A0A5C6MA18-F1
#
_cell.length_a   1.000
_cell.length_b   1.000
_cell.length_c   1.000
_cell.angle_alpha   90.00
_cell.angle_beta   90.00
_cell.angle_gamma   90.00
#
_symmetry.space_group_name_H-M   'P 1'
#
loop_
_entity.id
_entity.type
_entity.pdbx_description
1 polymer ?
#
loop_
_entity_poly.entity_id
_entity_poly.type
_entity_poly.pdbx_seq_one_letter_code
_entity_poly.pdbx_strand_id
1 'polypeptide(L)'
;MLARYTAPAASGRQSTTSEGPESVRKFLLARRLIEAGARCVSVSISDFDTHSDNFPRMRNLLPIVDFGLTALITDLEERGLLDQVAIVVWGEFGRTPRIDPKTGGRHHWPQAGPALLAGGGLRTGQVIGSTDRTGDDVTSRPVTHKDIFATLYGTLGIDARTTTINDPTGRPQYLLDTGSPLRELIG
;
A
#
# COMPACT_ATOMS: atom_id res chain seq x y z
N MET A 1 1.77 24.31 -2.21
CA MET A 1 0.95 23.14 -1.79
C MET A 1 0.50 22.29 -2.99
N LEU A 2 -0.28 22.82 -3.95
CA LEU A 2 -0.75 22.02 -5.11
C LEU A 2 0.40 21.54 -6.01
N ALA A 3 1.41 22.38 -6.25
CA ALA A 3 2.54 22.06 -7.12
C ALA A 3 3.31 20.79 -6.73
N ARG A 4 3.38 20.46 -5.42
CA ARG A 4 4.04 19.22 -4.94
C ARG A 4 3.26 17.96 -5.33
N TYR A 5 1.96 18.07 -5.60
CA TYR A 5 1.08 16.97 -6.01
C TYR A 5 0.66 17.10 -7.48
N THR A 6 1.45 17.82 -8.26
CA THR A 6 1.32 17.90 -9.72
C THR A 6 2.57 17.28 -10.30
N ALA A 7 2.46 16.03 -10.75
CA ALA A 7 3.60 15.32 -11.32
C ALA A 7 4.13 16.08 -12.56
N PRO A 8 5.44 16.32 -12.66
CA PRO A 8 6.02 16.95 -13.83
C PRO A 8 5.79 16.08 -15.07
N ALA A 9 5.45 16.69 -16.21
CA ALA A 9 5.31 15.97 -17.47
C ALA A 9 6.70 15.55 -17.97
N ALA A 10 7.09 14.30 -17.77
CA ALA A 10 8.31 13.76 -18.38
C ALA A 10 8.11 13.67 -19.90
N SER A 11 9.04 14.23 -20.69
CA SER A 11 9.04 14.14 -22.17
C SER A 11 7.75 14.58 -22.89
N GLY A 12 6.98 15.49 -22.30
CA GLY A 12 5.75 16.03 -22.92
C GLY A 12 4.50 15.14 -22.81
N ARG A 13 4.58 13.98 -22.12
CA ARG A 13 3.40 13.14 -21.83
C ARG A 13 3.32 12.86 -20.34
N GLN A 14 2.27 13.36 -19.71
CA GLN A 14 2.00 13.09 -18.30
C GLN A 14 1.63 11.62 -18.10
N SER A 15 2.16 11.01 -17.05
CA SER A 15 1.71 9.70 -16.58
C SER A 15 0.27 9.79 -16.08
N THR A 16 -0.63 8.96 -16.62
CA THR A 16 -2.05 8.97 -16.24
C THR A 16 -2.59 7.58 -15.96
N THR A 17 -3.59 7.48 -15.10
CA THR A 17 -4.45 6.29 -14.98
C THR A 17 -5.79 6.53 -15.68
N SER A 18 -6.66 5.52 -15.72
CA SER A 18 -8.07 5.61 -16.13
C SER A 18 -8.88 6.59 -15.28
N GLU A 19 -8.36 6.97 -14.11
CA GLU A 19 -8.92 7.98 -13.21
C GLU A 19 -8.57 9.42 -13.65
N GLY A 20 -7.75 9.56 -14.70
CA GLY A 20 -7.34 10.83 -15.28
C GLY A 20 -5.97 11.33 -14.81
N PRO A 21 -5.54 12.48 -15.34
CA PRO A 21 -4.22 13.06 -15.05
C PRO A 21 -4.06 13.58 -13.62
N GLU A 22 -5.17 13.75 -12.89
CA GLU A 22 -5.17 14.33 -11.54
C GLU A 22 -5.19 13.28 -10.42
N SER A 23 -4.95 12.00 -10.74
CA SER A 23 -4.92 10.91 -9.76
C SER A 23 -3.93 11.16 -8.62
N VAL A 24 -2.80 11.84 -8.88
CA VAL A 24 -1.83 12.27 -7.85
C VAL A 24 -2.46 13.22 -6.82
N ARG A 25 -3.47 14.03 -7.18
CA ARG A 25 -4.14 14.94 -6.24
C ARG A 25 -4.91 14.20 -5.15
N LYS A 26 -5.19 12.90 -5.32
CA LYS A 26 -5.78 12.08 -4.25
C LYS A 26 -4.90 12.03 -3.01
N PHE A 27 -3.57 12.00 -3.17
CA PHE A 27 -2.63 12.04 -2.04
C PHE A 27 -2.68 13.39 -1.29
N LEU A 28 -2.88 14.50 -2.03
CA LEU A 28 -3.09 15.82 -1.42
C LEU A 28 -4.38 15.87 -0.60
N LEU A 29 -5.46 15.31 -1.14
CA LEU A 29 -6.73 15.20 -0.42
C LEU A 29 -6.58 14.32 0.82
N ALA A 30 -5.85 13.20 0.72
CA ALA A 30 -5.57 12.34 1.86
C ALA A 30 -4.86 13.08 2.98
N ARG A 31 -3.80 13.84 2.66
CA ARG A 31 -3.11 14.67 3.65
C ARG A 31 -4.05 15.70 4.30
N ARG A 32 -4.91 16.38 3.51
CA ARG A 32 -5.89 17.34 4.06
C ARG A 32 -6.89 16.68 5.00
N LEU A 33 -7.36 15.47 4.68
CA LEU A 33 -8.25 14.71 5.54
C LEU A 33 -7.57 14.30 6.85
N ILE A 34 -6.30 13.87 6.78
CA ILE A 34 -5.48 13.56 7.95
C ILE A 34 -5.38 14.80 8.87
N GLU A 35 -5.04 15.97 8.32
CA GLU A 35 -4.97 17.21 9.11
C GLU A 35 -6.33 17.63 9.69
N ALA A 36 -7.42 17.35 8.98
CA ALA A 36 -8.77 17.61 9.47
C ALA A 36 -9.23 16.60 10.56
N GLY A 37 -8.39 15.62 10.90
CA GLY A 37 -8.65 14.65 11.97
C GLY A 37 -9.31 13.35 11.53
N ALA A 38 -9.35 13.05 10.22
CA ALA A 38 -9.82 11.75 9.74
C ALA A 38 -8.94 10.62 10.31
N ARG A 39 -9.58 9.60 10.89
CA ARG A 39 -8.89 8.47 11.56
C ARG A 39 -8.44 7.37 10.60
N CYS A 40 -9.06 7.29 9.44
CA CYS A 40 -8.71 6.35 8.38
C CYS A 40 -9.01 7.01 7.03
N VAL A 41 -8.05 6.93 6.12
CA VAL A 41 -8.17 7.46 4.76
C VAL A 41 -7.74 6.35 3.80
N SER A 42 -8.60 6.04 2.84
CA SER A 42 -8.30 5.09 1.77
C SER A 42 -8.09 5.83 0.46
N VAL A 43 -6.99 5.49 -0.23
CA VAL A 43 -6.66 6.02 -1.55
C VAL A 43 -6.47 4.84 -2.50
N SER A 44 -7.21 4.84 -3.61
CA SER A 44 -7.04 3.89 -4.70
C SER A 44 -6.36 4.56 -5.90
N ILE A 45 -5.46 3.82 -6.55
CA ILE A 45 -4.89 4.14 -7.86
C ILE A 45 -5.11 2.93 -8.77
N SER A 46 -5.84 3.15 -9.87
CA SER A 46 -6.29 2.08 -10.78
C SER A 46 -5.24 1.65 -11.81
N ASP A 47 -5.58 0.63 -12.62
CA ASP A 47 -4.87 0.11 -13.81
C ASP A 47 -3.71 -0.86 -13.60
N PHE A 48 -3.48 -1.36 -12.39
CA PHE A 48 -2.38 -2.31 -12.11
C PHE A 48 -2.67 -3.77 -12.55
N ASP A 49 -3.91 -4.11 -12.94
CA ASP A 49 -4.28 -5.44 -13.46
C ASP A 49 -3.90 -5.62 -14.95
N THR A 50 -2.60 -5.65 -15.22
CA THR A 50 -2.06 -5.62 -16.58
C THR A 50 -1.94 -7.02 -17.20
N HIS A 51 -2.96 -7.43 -17.95
CA HIS A 51 -2.97 -8.68 -18.74
C HIS A 51 -2.36 -8.55 -20.14
N SER A 52 -1.96 -7.34 -20.53
CA SER A 52 -1.20 -7.03 -21.75
C SER A 52 -0.29 -5.83 -21.52
N ASP A 53 0.77 -5.72 -22.33
CA ASP A 53 1.65 -4.55 -22.36
C ASP A 53 2.16 -4.10 -20.97
N ASN A 54 2.51 -5.07 -20.11
CA ASN A 54 2.82 -4.80 -18.69
C ASN A 54 3.96 -3.78 -18.56
N PHE A 55 5.04 -3.93 -19.30
CA PHE A 55 6.22 -3.05 -19.17
C PHE A 55 5.96 -1.59 -19.53
N PRO A 56 5.40 -1.23 -20.71
CA PRO A 56 5.06 0.16 -21.00
C PRO A 56 3.99 0.71 -20.05
N ARG A 57 3.00 -0.11 -19.63
CA ARG A 57 2.01 0.31 -18.63
C ARG A 57 2.64 0.61 -17.28
N MET A 58 3.53 -0.24 -16.76
CA MET A 58 4.21 -0.01 -15.49
C MET A 58 5.12 1.22 -15.53
N ARG A 59 5.80 1.49 -16.66
CA ARG A 59 6.56 2.74 -16.84
C ARG A 59 5.68 3.99 -16.76
N ASN A 60 4.41 3.88 -17.12
CA ASN A 60 3.45 4.96 -16.99
C ASN A 60 2.84 5.03 -15.56
N LEU A 61 2.51 3.90 -14.94
CA LEU A 61 1.76 3.83 -13.69
C LEU A 61 2.62 4.00 -12.43
N LEU A 62 3.80 3.38 -12.38
CA LEU A 62 4.66 3.43 -11.19
C LEU A 62 5.07 4.87 -10.80
N PRO A 63 5.42 5.78 -11.73
CA PRO A 63 5.75 7.17 -11.38
C PRO A 63 4.62 7.92 -10.66
N ILE A 64 3.35 7.57 -10.90
CA ILE A 64 2.19 8.22 -10.27
C ILE A 64 2.17 7.89 -8.77
N VAL A 65 2.35 6.60 -8.45
CA VAL A 65 2.35 6.11 -7.07
C VAL A 65 3.61 6.56 -6.34
N ASP A 66 4.77 6.42 -6.97
CA ASP A 66 6.07 6.86 -6.43
C ASP A 66 6.06 8.35 -6.06
N PHE A 67 5.64 9.20 -6.99
CA PHE A 67 5.56 10.64 -6.77
C PHE A 67 4.52 11.00 -5.70
N GLY A 68 3.33 10.41 -5.77
CA GLY A 68 2.24 10.67 -4.82
C GLY A 68 2.60 10.26 -3.39
N LEU A 69 3.21 9.10 -3.20
CA LEU A 69 3.67 8.62 -1.89
C LEU A 69 4.83 9.45 -1.36
N THR A 70 5.83 9.75 -2.19
CA THR A 70 6.96 10.59 -1.79
C THR A 70 6.46 11.97 -1.33
N ALA A 71 5.55 12.58 -2.08
CA ALA A 71 4.93 13.85 -1.72
C ALA A 71 4.16 13.78 -0.39
N LEU A 72 3.36 12.72 -0.19
CA LEU A 72 2.58 12.53 1.04
C LEU A 72 3.48 12.34 2.26
N ILE A 73 4.45 11.43 2.19
CA ILE A 73 5.37 11.11 3.28
C ILE A 73 6.17 12.36 3.67
N THR A 74 6.74 13.06 2.68
CA THR A 74 7.51 14.30 2.91
C THR A 74 6.64 15.39 3.55
N ASP A 75 5.40 15.59 3.07
CA ASP A 75 4.49 16.62 3.59
C ASP A 75 4.03 16.26 5.02
N LEU A 76 3.89 14.99 5.37
CA LEU A 76 3.59 14.56 6.75
C LEU A 76 4.81 14.72 7.68
N GLU A 77 6.01 14.43 7.19
CA GLU A 77 7.26 14.61 7.94
C GLU A 77 7.52 16.08 8.27
N GLU A 78 7.45 16.96 7.27
CA GLU A 78 7.64 18.42 7.43
C GLU A 78 6.62 19.04 8.41
N ARG A 79 5.49 18.36 8.64
CA ARG A 79 4.43 18.79 9.57
C ARG A 79 4.55 18.15 10.96
N GLY A 80 5.51 17.26 11.17
CA GLY A 80 5.61 16.47 12.40
C GLY A 80 4.45 15.49 12.62
N LEU A 81 3.78 15.09 11.54
CA LEU A 81 2.63 14.17 11.59
C LEU A 81 3.00 12.73 11.21
N LEU A 82 4.14 12.50 10.56
CA LEU A 82 4.50 11.18 10.03
C LEU A 82 4.50 10.08 11.10
N ASP A 83 4.99 10.37 12.31
CA ASP A 83 5.00 9.40 13.41
C ASP A 83 3.60 9.06 13.95
N GLN A 84 2.60 9.89 13.67
CA GLN A 84 1.21 9.67 14.10
C GLN A 84 0.35 9.00 13.02
N VAL A 85 0.90 8.75 11.83
CA VAL A 85 0.16 8.25 10.67
C VAL A 85 0.86 7.02 10.12
N ALA A 86 0.28 5.84 10.36
CA ALA A 86 0.71 4.62 9.69
C ALA A 86 0.17 4.60 8.25
N ILE A 87 1.06 4.50 7.28
CA ILE A 87 0.77 4.42 5.85
C ILE A 87 1.02 2.99 5.39
N VAL A 88 0.03 2.39 4.72
CA VAL A 88 0.13 1.05 4.14
C VAL A 88 -0.25 1.09 2.67
N VAL A 89 0.59 0.48 1.83
CA VAL A 89 0.40 0.43 0.38
C VAL A 89 0.57 -1.01 -0.09
N TRP A 90 -0.46 -1.54 -0.73
CA TRP A 90 -0.45 -2.86 -1.36
C TRP A 90 -1.50 -2.93 -2.47
N GLY A 91 -1.47 -4.02 -3.25
CA GLY A 91 -2.58 -4.41 -4.14
C GLY A 91 -3.45 -5.51 -3.52
N GLU A 92 -4.50 -5.91 -4.23
CA GLU A 92 -5.36 -7.04 -3.83
C GLU A 92 -4.63 -8.39 -3.89
N PHE A 93 -3.78 -8.55 -4.91
CA PHE A 93 -2.95 -9.73 -5.15
C PHE A 93 -1.70 -9.34 -5.94
N GLY A 94 -0.73 -10.24 -6.03
CA GLY A 94 0.44 -10.08 -6.88
C GLY A 94 0.17 -10.36 -8.36
N ARG A 95 1.23 -10.24 -9.16
CA ARG A 95 1.24 -10.55 -10.59
C ARG A 95 2.25 -11.64 -10.87
N THR A 96 1.95 -12.56 -11.79
CA THR A 96 2.86 -13.67 -12.11
C THR A 96 4.26 -13.14 -12.38
N PRO A 97 5.31 -13.79 -11.87
CA PRO A 97 6.69 -13.38 -12.18
C PRO A 97 7.00 -13.52 -13.68
N ARG A 98 6.36 -14.50 -14.32
CA ARG A 98 6.46 -14.79 -15.75
C ARG A 98 5.58 -13.84 -16.57
N ILE A 99 6.12 -13.41 -17.72
CA ILE A 99 5.43 -12.60 -18.72
C ILE A 99 4.73 -13.53 -19.71
N ASP A 100 3.48 -13.21 -20.06
CA ASP A 100 2.76 -13.89 -21.13
C ASP A 100 3.39 -13.54 -22.48
N PRO A 101 3.89 -14.52 -23.25
CA PRO A 101 4.60 -14.25 -24.51
C PRO A 101 3.69 -13.76 -25.63
N LYS A 102 2.37 -13.97 -25.53
CA LYS A 102 1.40 -13.53 -26.55
C LYS A 102 0.97 -12.09 -26.31
N THR A 103 0.72 -11.71 -25.06
CA THR A 103 0.15 -10.40 -24.73
C THR A 103 1.19 -9.41 -24.16
N GLY A 104 2.36 -9.90 -23.74
CA GLY A 104 3.34 -9.10 -22.99
C GLY A 104 2.86 -8.70 -21.59
N GLY A 105 1.77 -9.33 -21.10
CA GLY A 105 1.17 -9.06 -19.79
C GLY A 105 1.65 -9.99 -18.68
N ARG A 106 1.00 -9.90 -17.52
CA ARG A 106 1.10 -10.84 -16.40
C ARG A 106 -0.30 -11.35 -16.03
N HIS A 107 -0.40 -12.41 -15.24
CA HIS A 107 -1.68 -12.94 -14.72
C HIS A 107 -1.80 -12.70 -13.20
N HIS A 108 -2.96 -13.03 -12.62
CA HIS A 108 -3.17 -12.96 -11.16
C HIS A 108 -2.23 -13.93 -10.42
N TRP A 109 -1.67 -13.48 -9.30
CA TRP A 109 -0.74 -14.27 -8.49
C TRP A 109 -0.95 -14.05 -6.99
N PRO A 110 -1.85 -14.81 -6.35
CA PRO A 110 -2.14 -14.67 -4.91
C PRO A 110 -1.01 -15.16 -3.99
N GLN A 111 -0.04 -15.91 -4.50
CA GLN A 111 1.02 -16.55 -3.71
C GLN A 111 2.02 -15.56 -3.13
N ALA A 112 2.30 -14.47 -3.85
CA ALA A 112 3.27 -13.46 -3.44
C ALA A 112 2.91 -12.09 -4.00
N GLY A 113 2.98 -11.06 -3.15
CA GLY A 113 2.76 -9.66 -3.54
C GLY A 113 3.54 -8.71 -2.63
N PRO A 114 3.84 -7.49 -3.09
CA PRO A 114 4.52 -6.50 -2.27
C PRO A 114 3.55 -5.76 -1.34
N ALA A 115 4.04 -5.38 -0.17
CA ALA A 115 3.44 -4.39 0.71
C ALA A 115 4.52 -3.41 1.15
N LEU A 116 4.17 -2.12 1.23
CA LEU A 116 5.02 -1.04 1.74
C LEU A 116 4.34 -0.41 2.95
N LEU A 117 5.12 -0.24 4.02
CA LEU A 117 4.70 0.42 5.25
C LEU A 117 5.61 1.62 5.52
N ALA A 118 5.03 2.74 5.94
CA ALA A 118 5.74 3.97 6.29
C ALA A 118 5.04 4.68 7.47
N GLY A 119 5.78 5.51 8.22
CA GLY A 119 5.24 6.32 9.33
C GLY A 119 4.71 5.51 10.51
N GLY A 120 3.87 6.17 11.33
CA GLY A 120 3.18 5.57 12.47
C GLY A 120 4.08 5.16 13.63
N GLY A 121 5.29 5.74 13.72
CA GLY A 121 6.31 5.37 14.70
C GLY A 121 6.89 3.97 14.48
N LEU A 122 6.60 3.34 13.34
CA LEU A 122 7.12 2.03 12.99
C LEU A 122 8.60 2.13 12.61
N ARG A 123 9.38 1.10 12.97
CA ARG A 123 10.77 0.94 12.52
C ARG A 123 10.80 0.56 11.03
N THR A 124 10.76 1.55 10.16
CA THR A 124 10.73 1.38 8.70
C THR A 124 12.17 1.35 8.11
N GLY A 125 12.31 1.31 6.78
CA GLY A 125 13.63 1.28 6.13
C GLY A 125 14.27 -0.12 6.05
N GLN A 126 13.47 -1.18 6.14
CA GLN A 126 13.91 -2.56 6.10
C GLN A 126 13.10 -3.39 5.10
N VAL A 127 13.65 -4.53 4.68
CA VAL A 127 12.94 -5.54 3.89
C VAL A 127 12.65 -6.73 4.79
N ILE A 128 11.37 -7.13 4.86
CA ILE A 128 10.91 -8.26 5.67
C ILE A 128 10.44 -9.36 4.73
N GLY A 129 11.11 -10.51 4.81
CA GLY A 129 10.83 -11.67 3.95
C GLY A 129 11.46 -11.58 2.58
N SER A 130 11.39 -12.70 1.85
CA SER A 130 11.86 -12.80 0.47
C SER A 130 11.14 -13.90 -0.29
N THR A 131 11.11 -13.77 -1.60
CA THR A 131 10.68 -14.82 -2.52
C THR A 131 11.85 -15.66 -3.01
N ASP A 132 11.56 -16.74 -3.74
CA ASP A 132 12.56 -17.48 -4.49
C ASP A 132 13.21 -16.60 -5.59
N ARG A 133 14.26 -17.13 -6.24
CA ARG A 133 15.00 -16.42 -7.30
C ARG A 133 14.11 -16.00 -8.49
N THR A 134 12.98 -16.66 -8.69
CA THR A 134 12.04 -16.36 -9.77
C THR A 134 10.94 -15.38 -9.35
N GLY A 135 10.75 -15.15 -8.05
CA GLY A 135 9.65 -14.35 -7.52
C GLY A 135 8.31 -15.08 -7.47
N ASP A 136 8.31 -16.41 -7.53
CA ASP A 136 7.07 -17.23 -7.60
C ASP A 136 6.51 -17.44 -6.18
N ASP A 137 7.33 -18.02 -5.29
CA ASP A 137 6.92 -18.36 -3.93
C ASP A 137 7.69 -17.59 -2.86
N VAL A 138 7.04 -17.34 -1.71
CA VAL A 138 7.67 -16.77 -0.51
C VAL A 138 8.51 -17.85 0.18
N THR A 139 9.80 -17.60 0.35
CA THR A 139 10.76 -18.60 0.85
C THR A 139 11.34 -18.26 2.22
N SER A 140 11.38 -16.98 2.59
CA SER A 140 11.86 -16.52 3.89
C SER A 140 10.87 -15.57 4.52
N ARG A 141 10.69 -15.71 5.84
CA ARG A 141 9.88 -14.85 6.71
C ARG A 141 8.55 -14.42 6.04
N PRO A 142 7.58 -15.33 5.85
CA PRO A 142 6.30 -14.99 5.25
C PRO A 142 5.55 -13.98 6.11
N VAL A 143 4.87 -13.05 5.44
CA VAL A 143 4.02 -12.02 6.04
C VAL A 143 2.67 -12.07 5.36
N THR A 144 1.61 -12.18 6.16
CA THR A 144 0.24 -12.12 5.69
C THR A 144 -0.36 -10.74 5.91
N HIS A 145 -1.43 -10.39 5.18
CA HIS A 145 -2.20 -9.18 5.46
C HIS A 145 -2.68 -9.12 6.92
N LYS A 146 -2.99 -10.28 7.52
CA LYS A 146 -3.41 -10.37 8.92
C LYS A 146 -2.30 -10.00 9.89
N ASP A 147 -1.04 -10.30 9.59
CA ASP A 147 0.11 -9.86 10.40
C ASP A 147 0.28 -8.33 10.35
N ILE A 148 0.05 -7.73 9.19
CA ILE A 148 0.06 -6.27 9.05
C ILE A 148 -1.09 -5.64 9.83
N PHE A 149 -2.32 -6.16 9.70
CA PHE A 149 -3.45 -5.70 10.51
C PHE A 149 -3.20 -5.86 12.01
N ALA A 150 -2.65 -6.98 12.45
CA ALA A 150 -2.30 -7.20 13.87
C ALA A 150 -1.29 -6.14 14.35
N THR A 151 -0.33 -5.77 13.51
CA THR A 151 0.63 -4.69 13.79
C THR A 151 -0.09 -3.35 13.96
N LEU A 152 -0.94 -2.98 13.00
CA LEU A 152 -1.68 -1.71 13.02
C LEU A 152 -2.63 -1.62 14.22
N TYR A 153 -3.41 -2.67 14.50
CA TYR A 153 -4.27 -2.70 15.68
C TYR A 153 -3.45 -2.52 16.97
N GLY A 154 -2.29 -3.18 17.07
CA GLY A 154 -1.37 -2.99 18.19
C GLY A 154 -0.93 -1.53 18.34
N THR A 155 -0.57 -0.84 17.25
CA THR A 155 -0.21 0.59 17.31
C THR A 155 -1.37 1.51 17.73
N LEU A 156 -2.61 1.07 17.52
CA LEU A 156 -3.82 1.76 17.96
C LEU A 156 -4.23 1.39 19.40
N GLY A 157 -3.47 0.53 20.09
CA GLY A 157 -3.82 0.03 21.42
C GLY A 157 -4.98 -0.98 21.44
N ILE A 158 -5.29 -1.59 20.29
CA ILE A 158 -6.36 -2.57 20.13
C ILE A 158 -5.76 -3.98 20.17
N ASP A 159 -6.20 -4.79 21.12
CA ASP A 159 -5.88 -6.22 21.13
C ASP A 159 -6.77 -6.97 20.13
N ALA A 160 -6.26 -7.17 18.92
CA ALA A 160 -6.97 -7.83 17.84
C ALA A 160 -7.34 -9.30 18.11
N ARG A 161 -6.70 -9.96 19.10
CA ARG A 161 -6.97 -11.36 19.43
C ARG A 161 -8.21 -11.53 20.31
N THR A 162 -8.57 -10.49 21.05
CA THR A 162 -9.68 -10.52 22.02
C THR A 162 -10.81 -9.59 21.63
N THR A 163 -10.53 -8.53 20.86
CA THR A 163 -11.53 -7.57 20.42
C THR A 163 -12.45 -8.19 19.38
N THR A 164 -13.76 -8.01 19.58
CA THR A 164 -14.81 -8.46 18.67
C THR A 164 -15.70 -7.30 18.23
N ILE A 165 -16.20 -7.36 17.00
CA ILE A 165 -17.31 -6.56 16.51
C ILE A 165 -18.55 -7.45 16.35
N ASN A 166 -19.72 -6.94 16.72
CA ASN A 166 -20.96 -7.69 16.51
C ASN A 166 -21.37 -7.57 15.05
N ASP A 167 -21.68 -8.70 14.41
CA ASP A 167 -22.33 -8.69 13.11
C ASP A 167 -23.81 -8.23 13.21
N PRO A 168 -24.52 -8.03 12.09
CA PRO A 168 -25.91 -7.58 12.13
C PRO A 168 -26.88 -8.50 12.90
N THR A 169 -26.51 -9.74 13.20
CA THR A 169 -27.30 -10.68 14.00
C THR A 169 -26.94 -10.65 15.48
N GLY A 170 -25.97 -9.81 15.88
CA GLY A 170 -25.46 -9.71 17.25
C GLY A 170 -24.40 -10.73 17.61
N ARG A 171 -23.93 -11.55 16.65
CA ARG A 171 -22.87 -12.52 16.91
C ARG A 171 -21.50 -11.82 16.94
N PRO A 172 -20.67 -12.03 17.97
CA PRO A 172 -19.34 -11.45 18.02
C PRO A 172 -18.42 -12.10 16.99
N GLN A 173 -17.76 -11.26 16.21
CA GLN A 173 -16.73 -11.61 15.23
C GLN A 173 -15.41 -11.01 15.68
N TYR A 174 -14.38 -11.84 15.84
CA TYR A 174 -13.04 -11.35 16.16
C TYR A 174 -12.50 -10.47 15.02
N LEU A 175 -11.76 -9.42 15.37
CA LEU A 175 -11.09 -8.58 14.37
C LEU A 175 -10.13 -9.39 13.51
N LEU A 176 -9.41 -10.33 14.12
CA LEU A 176 -8.52 -11.27 13.46
C LEU A 176 -8.67 -12.66 14.07
N ASP A 177 -8.79 -13.67 13.23
CA ASP A 177 -8.76 -15.10 13.61
C ASP A 177 -7.32 -15.61 13.81
N THR A 178 -6.36 -15.01 13.10
CA THR A 178 -4.95 -15.40 12.99
C THR A 178 -4.09 -14.17 12.69
N GLY A 179 -2.77 -14.33 12.74
CA GLY A 179 -1.81 -13.26 12.50
C GLY A 179 -1.13 -12.82 13.78
N SER A 180 0.09 -12.29 13.65
CA SER A 180 0.90 -11.78 14.75
C SER A 180 1.55 -10.46 14.35
N PRO A 181 1.64 -9.49 15.28
CA PRO A 181 2.34 -8.25 15.00
C PRO A 181 3.77 -8.49 14.48
N LEU A 182 4.17 -7.72 13.48
CA LEU A 182 5.50 -7.75 12.88
C LEU A 182 6.49 -7.16 13.88
N ARG A 183 7.14 -8.03 14.65
CA ARG A 183 8.13 -7.67 15.69
C ARG A 183 9.27 -6.84 15.13
N GLU A 184 9.58 -6.98 13.86
CA GLU A 184 10.58 -6.19 13.16
C GLU A 184 10.21 -4.69 13.12
N LEU A 185 8.92 -4.37 13.01
CA LEU A 185 8.41 -3.01 12.90
C LEU A 185 8.10 -2.35 14.25
N ILE A 186 7.81 -3.16 15.28
CA ILE A 186 7.43 -2.68 16.61
C ILE A 186 8.59 -2.88 17.59
N GLY A 187 8.99 -1.82 18.29
CA GLY A 187 10.07 -1.85 19.27
C GLY A 187 10.11 -0.60 20.12
#